data_AF-A0A7R7T7H4-F1
#
_entry.id   AF-A0A7R7T7H4-F1
#
_cell.length_a   1.000
_cell.length_b   1.000
_cell.length_c   1.000
_cell.angle_alpha   90.00
_cell.angle_beta   90.00
_cell.angle_gamma   90.00
#
_symmetry.space_group_name_H-M   'P 1'
#
loop_
_entity.id
_entity.type
_entity.pdbx_description
1 polymer ?
#
loop_
_entity_poly.entity_id
_entity_poly.type
_entity_poly.pdbx_seq_one_letter_code
_entity_poly.pdbx_strand_id
1 'polypeptide(L)'
;MSLFVHPRLLTAVFGLTVAMALGTGAALALSNDAQAIVDRVKATTPNLKPVCSDRGQLTKVVTAATIALAEAKKINGDHAVARAAGQEAGRYLYFHCS
;
A
#
# COMPACT_ATOMS: atom_id res chain seq x y z
N MET A 1 -52.22 -28.08 8.80
CA MET A 1 -50.97 -28.15 9.58
C MET A 1 -49.83 -28.45 8.62
N SER A 2 -49.14 -27.42 8.15
CA SER A 2 -47.86 -27.54 7.42
C SER A 2 -47.08 -26.25 7.62
N LEU A 3 -46.25 -26.19 8.67
CA LEU A 3 -45.27 -25.13 8.89
C LEU A 3 -43.89 -25.73 8.67
N PHE A 4 -43.39 -25.58 7.46
CA PHE A 4 -41.99 -25.79 7.09
C PHE A 4 -41.45 -24.46 6.57
N VAL A 5 -40.77 -23.67 7.41
CA VAL A 5 -39.70 -22.76 6.97
C VAL A 5 -38.74 -22.56 8.14
N HIS A 6 -37.53 -23.10 7.99
CA HIS A 6 -36.37 -22.93 8.86
C HIS A 6 -35.57 -21.65 8.46
N PRO A 7 -34.58 -21.23 9.26
CA PRO A 7 -34.35 -19.86 9.69
C PRO A 7 -33.34 -19.09 8.83
N ARG A 8 -33.18 -17.80 9.16
CA ARG A 8 -32.13 -16.81 8.81
C ARG A 8 -32.69 -15.58 8.08
N LEU A 9 -33.25 -14.66 8.87
CA LEU A 9 -33.30 -13.24 8.54
C LEU A 9 -31.99 -12.62 9.07
N LEU A 10 -30.97 -12.45 8.22
CA LEU A 10 -30.72 -11.25 7.41
C LEU A 10 -30.52 -9.99 8.26
N THR A 11 -29.34 -9.92 8.88
CA THR A 11 -28.69 -8.67 9.27
C THR A 11 -28.11 -8.04 8.00
N ALA A 12 -28.83 -7.12 7.37
CA ALA A 12 -28.33 -6.40 6.20
C ALA A 12 -29.07 -5.08 5.97
N VAL A 13 -28.49 -3.98 6.47
CA VAL A 13 -28.46 -2.64 5.84
C VAL A 13 -27.28 -1.93 6.55
N PHE A 14 -26.03 -1.99 6.10
CA PHE A 14 -25.47 -1.43 4.86
C PHE A 14 -25.85 0.04 4.64
N GLY A 15 -25.10 0.93 5.28
CA GLY A 15 -25.21 2.37 5.11
C GLY A 15 -23.89 3.08 5.38
N LEU A 16 -22.78 2.52 4.88
CA LEU A 16 -21.50 3.26 4.82
C LEU A 16 -21.36 3.83 3.41
N THR A 17 -21.86 5.05 3.23
CA THR A 17 -21.64 5.89 2.07
C THR A 17 -20.15 6.21 1.95
N VAL A 18 -19.43 5.43 1.13
CA VAL A 18 -18.09 5.79 0.66
C VAL A 18 -18.24 6.98 -0.27
N ALA A 19 -18.01 8.17 0.27
CA ALA A 19 -17.84 9.40 -0.49
C ALA A 19 -16.64 9.23 -1.43
N MET A 20 -16.91 9.01 -2.72
CA MET A 20 -15.93 9.16 -3.79
C MET A 20 -15.55 10.64 -3.90
N ALA A 21 -14.47 11.02 -3.22
CA ALA A 21 -13.78 12.28 -3.45
C ALA A 21 -12.86 12.13 -4.67
N LEU A 22 -13.41 12.39 -5.85
CA LEU A 22 -12.63 12.71 -7.05
C LEU A 22 -12.37 14.22 -7.04
N GLY A 23 -11.18 14.61 -6.57
CA GLY A 23 -10.76 16.01 -6.47
C GLY A 23 -9.28 16.18 -6.83
N THR A 24 -9.02 16.45 -8.10
CA THR A 24 -7.94 17.28 -8.66
C THR A 24 -6.66 17.48 -7.83
N GLY A 25 -5.63 16.69 -8.15
CA GLY A 25 -4.25 16.87 -7.69
C GLY A 25 -3.53 15.54 -7.62
N ALA A 26 -2.83 15.17 -8.69
CA ALA A 26 -2.14 13.89 -8.85
C ALA A 26 -0.88 13.76 -7.98
N ALA A 27 -1.06 13.76 -6.66
CA ALA A 27 -0.20 13.02 -5.76
C ALA A 27 -1.08 11.89 -5.23
N LEU A 28 -0.82 10.64 -5.65
CA LEU A 28 -1.31 9.50 -4.90
C LEU A 28 -0.89 9.75 -3.45
N ALA A 29 -1.86 10.02 -2.57
CA ALA A 29 -1.60 10.26 -1.16
C ALA A 29 -1.05 8.95 -0.60
N LEU A 30 0.28 8.85 -0.62
CA LEU A 30 0.97 7.63 -0.29
C LEU A 30 0.65 7.28 1.16
N SER A 31 0.28 6.02 1.42
CA SER A 31 0.04 5.56 2.79
C SER A 31 1.23 5.90 3.70
N ASN A 32 1.03 6.18 4.99
CA ASN A 32 2.13 6.51 5.92
C ASN A 32 3.27 5.48 5.87
N ASP A 33 2.94 4.19 5.82
CA ASP A 33 3.92 3.12 5.70
C ASP A 33 4.69 3.20 4.36
N ALA A 34 3.99 3.51 3.27
CA ALA A 34 4.59 3.66 1.96
C ALA A 34 5.49 4.90 1.89
N GLN A 35 5.14 6.00 2.57
CA GLN A 35 6.02 7.18 2.70
C GLN A 35 7.32 6.80 3.42
N ALA A 36 7.22 6.08 4.54
CA ALA A 36 8.39 5.62 5.27
C ALA A 36 9.29 4.73 4.41
N ILE A 37 8.70 3.86 3.57
CA ILE A 37 9.45 3.03 2.61
C ILE A 37 10.14 3.90 1.56
N VAL A 38 9.45 4.89 0.98
CA VAL A 38 10.05 5.81 0.00
C VAL A 38 11.23 6.58 0.60
N ASP A 39 11.07 7.11 1.81
CA ASP A 39 12.14 7.84 2.50
C ASP A 39 13.32 6.94 2.82
N ARG A 40 13.06 5.71 3.26
CA ARG A 40 14.11 4.73 3.50
C ARG A 40 14.86 4.39 2.21
N VAL A 41 14.15 4.14 1.11
CA VAL A 41 14.75 3.83 -0.19
C VAL A 41 15.58 5.00 -0.70
N LYS A 42 15.11 6.24 -0.57
CA LYS A 42 15.89 7.45 -0.91
C LYS A 42 17.14 7.60 -0.05
N ALA A 43 17.04 7.29 1.24
CA ALA A 43 18.17 7.36 2.17
C ALA A 43 19.22 6.27 1.92
N THR A 44 18.81 5.05 1.55
CA THR A 44 19.73 3.92 1.30
C THR A 44 20.26 3.90 -0.12
N THR A 45 19.54 4.49 -1.07
CA THR A 45 19.86 4.44 -2.50
C THR A 45 19.93 5.86 -3.07
N PRO A 46 20.99 6.63 -2.75
CA PRO A 46 21.13 8.01 -3.20
C PRO A 46 21.20 8.17 -4.72
N ASN A 47 21.58 7.11 -5.45
CA ASN A 47 21.53 7.04 -6.92
C ASN A 47 20.34 6.19 -7.40
N LEU A 48 19.13 6.64 -7.11
CA LEU A 48 17.89 5.96 -7.50
C LEU A 48 17.62 5.97 -9.01
N LYS A 49 18.23 6.89 -9.77
CA LYS A 49 18.05 7.04 -11.22
C LYS A 49 18.16 5.73 -12.03
N PRO A 50 19.28 4.98 -11.98
CA PRO A 50 19.40 3.71 -12.71
C PRO A 50 18.44 2.63 -12.19
N VAL A 51 18.14 2.66 -10.88
CA VAL A 51 17.25 1.69 -10.22
C VAL A 51 15.81 1.90 -10.65
N CYS A 52 15.38 3.14 -10.89
CA CYS A 52 14.02 3.46 -11.31
C CYS A 52 13.71 3.06 -12.75
N SER A 53 14.71 3.06 -13.64
CA SER A 53 14.56 2.52 -15.00
C SER A 53 14.45 0.99 -15.02
N ASP A 54 15.01 0.31 -14.02
CA ASP A 54 14.92 -1.15 -13.87
C ASP A 54 13.85 -1.53 -12.84
N ARG A 55 12.66 -1.88 -13.34
CA ARG A 55 11.51 -2.27 -12.50
C ARG A 55 11.84 -3.44 -11.56
N GLY A 56 12.72 -4.36 -11.97
CA GLY A 56 13.13 -5.50 -11.16
C GLY A 56 14.01 -5.06 -9.98
N GLN A 57 15.00 -4.21 -10.24
CA GLN A 57 15.85 -3.64 -9.19
C GLN A 57 15.06 -2.73 -8.25
N LEU A 58 14.18 -1.88 -8.78
CA LEU A 58 13.31 -1.04 -7.96
C LEU A 58 12.47 -1.87 -6.99
N THR A 59 11.85 -2.94 -7.50
CA THR A 59 11.06 -3.85 -6.67
C THR A 59 11.89 -4.49 -5.57
N LYS A 60 13.13 -4.92 -5.87
CA LYS A 60 14.04 -5.52 -4.88
C LYS A 60 14.41 -4.52 -3.78
N VAL A 61 14.78 -3.29 -4.15
CA VAL A 61 15.18 -2.24 -3.22
C VAL A 61 14.01 -1.83 -2.31
N VAL A 62 12.83 -1.66 -2.90
CA VAL A 62 11.62 -1.32 -2.15
C VAL A 62 11.22 -2.45 -1.21
N THR A 63 11.24 -3.70 -1.68
CA THR A 63 10.96 -4.87 -0.83
C THR A 63 11.95 -4.98 0.32
N ALA A 64 13.24 -4.77 0.07
CA ALA A 64 14.26 -4.78 1.12
C ALA A 64 14.01 -3.66 2.16
N ALA A 65 13.64 -2.45 1.72
CA ALA A 65 13.30 -1.35 2.61
C ALA A 65 12.02 -1.65 3.42
N THR A 66 10.99 -2.23 2.80
CA THR A 66 9.77 -2.68 3.48
C THR A 66 10.08 -3.70 4.57
N ILE A 67 10.89 -4.72 4.27
CA ILE A 67 11.30 -5.74 5.26
C ILE A 67 12.07 -5.09 6.40
N ALA A 68 13.05 -4.24 6.10
CA ALA A 68 13.85 -3.57 7.13
C ALA A 68 12.99 -2.69 8.05
N LEU A 69 11.97 -2.01 7.51
CA LEU A 69 11.05 -1.21 8.30
C LEU A 69 10.08 -2.07 9.12
N ALA A 70 9.63 -3.20 8.58
CA ALA A 70 8.79 -4.16 9.31
C ALA A 70 9.56 -4.78 10.49
N GLU A 71 10.80 -5.19 10.27
CA GLU A 71 11.72 -5.70 11.31
C GLU A 71 11.99 -4.64 12.38
N ALA A 72 12.17 -3.38 11.98
CA ALA A 72 12.34 -2.24 12.88
C ALA A 72 11.03 -1.79 13.56
N LYS A 73 9.89 -2.46 13.28
CA LYS A 73 8.54 -2.09 13.74
C LYS A 73 8.17 -0.62 13.45
N LYS A 74 8.67 -0.10 12.32
CA LYS A 74 8.44 1.26 11.84
C LYS A 74 7.25 1.38 10.88
N ILE A 75 6.78 0.25 10.34
CA ILE A 75 5.54 0.14 9.57
C ILE A 75 4.64 -0.93 10.19
N ASN A 76 3.39 -1.04 9.70
CA ASN A 76 2.48 -2.10 10.12
C ASN A 76 3.14 -3.48 9.98
N GLY A 77 3.11 -4.26 11.07
CA GLY A 77 3.67 -5.62 11.12
C GLY A 77 2.86 -6.66 10.35
N ASP A 78 1.68 -6.30 9.85
CA ASP A 78 0.90 -7.15 8.96
C ASP A 78 1.59 -7.26 7.60
N HIS A 79 1.91 -8.49 7.21
CA HIS A 79 2.63 -8.78 5.96
C HIS A 79 1.87 -8.35 4.70
N ALA A 80 0.52 -8.39 4.73
CA ALA A 80 -0.28 -7.95 3.59
C ALA A 80 -0.27 -6.42 3.49
N VAL A 81 -0.38 -5.71 4.61
CA VAL A 81 -0.30 -4.24 4.66
C VAL A 81 1.10 -3.76 4.25
N ALA A 82 2.15 -4.35 4.80
CA ALA A 82 3.53 -4.01 4.44
C ALA A 82 3.80 -4.23 2.94
N ARG A 83 3.30 -5.35 2.38
CA ARG A 83 3.43 -5.63 0.94
C ARG A 83 2.65 -4.64 0.08
N ALA A 84 1.43 -4.27 0.49
CA ALA A 84 0.63 -3.25 -0.20
C ALA A 84 1.35 -1.88 -0.18
N ALA A 85 1.87 -1.47 0.97
CA ALA A 85 2.65 -0.25 1.13
C ALA A 85 3.93 -0.27 0.27
N GLY A 86 4.63 -1.41 0.20
CA GLY A 86 5.78 -1.60 -0.68
C GLY A 86 5.42 -1.46 -2.16
N GLN A 87 4.30 -2.03 -2.61
CA GLN A 87 3.86 -1.87 -4.00
C GLN A 87 3.50 -0.42 -4.33
N GLU A 88 2.86 0.28 -3.39
CA GLU A 88 2.51 1.69 -3.53
C GLU A 88 3.76 2.56 -3.62
N ALA A 89 4.71 2.38 -2.69
CA ALA A 89 6.00 3.07 -2.67
C ALA A 89 6.82 2.82 -3.94
N GLY A 90 6.88 1.56 -4.40
CA GLY A 90 7.60 1.21 -5.63
C GLY A 90 6.96 1.81 -6.87
N ARG A 91 5.62 1.86 -6.92
CA ARG A 91 4.92 2.52 -8.03
C ARG A 91 5.13 4.03 -8.01
N TYR A 92 5.10 4.65 -6.84
CA TYR A 92 5.42 6.06 -6.68
C TYR A 92 6.84 6.38 -7.13
N LEU A 93 7.84 5.64 -6.63
CA LEU A 93 9.23 5.82 -7.03
C LEU A 93 9.43 5.63 -8.54
N TYR A 94 8.75 4.67 -9.15
CA TYR A 94 8.82 4.46 -10.60
C TYR A 94 8.31 5.68 -11.39
N PHE A 95 7.18 6.27 -10.98
CA PHE A 95 6.58 7.41 -11.67
C PHE A 95 7.23 8.76 -11.31
N HIS A 96 7.87 8.87 -10.15
CA HIS A 96 8.44 10.11 -9.63
C HIS A 96 9.98 10.13 -9.59
N CYS A 97 10.64 9.14 -10.20
CA CYS A 97 12.08 9.20 -10.43
C CYS A 97 12.38 10.04 -11.68
N SER A 98 12.88 11.25 -11.47
CA SER A 98 13.33 12.18 -12.52
C SER A 98 14.75 12.70 -12.28
#